data_AF-A0A958WFL8-F1
#
_entry.id   AF-A0A958WFL8-F1
#
_cell.length_a   1.000
_cell.length_b   1.000
_cell.length_c   1.000
_cell.angle_alpha   90.00
_cell.angle_beta   90.00
_cell.angle_gamma   90.00
#
_symmetry.space_group_name_H-M   'P 1'
#
loop_
_entity.id
_entity.type
_entity.pdbx_description
1 polymer ?
#
loop_
_entity_poly.entity_id
_entity_poly.type
_entity_poly.pdbx_seq_one_letter_code
_entity_poly.pdbx_strand_id
1 'polypeptide(L)'
;MKPILFITTILLFATAAISQDMKASHNTDDSKIALQGYSPVSYLDLGIAQKGLKEHKATYDGLTYYFTDEGQKKAFVAKPEKYLP
;
A
#
# COMPACT_ATOMS: atom_id res chain seq x y z
N MET A 1 66.68 1.85 -1.92
CA MET A 1 66.78 2.98 -2.87
C MET A 1 65.50 3.01 -3.70
N LYS A 2 64.84 4.17 -3.78
CA LYS A 2 63.54 4.49 -4.43
C LYS A 2 63.65 4.39 -5.97
N PRO A 3 62.57 4.18 -6.77
CA PRO A 3 61.49 5.18 -6.96
C PRO A 3 60.07 4.58 -7.11
N ILE A 4 59.12 4.95 -6.24
CA ILE A 4 58.00 5.85 -6.52
C ILE A 4 57.99 6.46 -7.95
N LEU A 5 56.84 6.32 -8.64
CA LEU A 5 56.19 7.25 -9.58
C LEU A 5 55.93 6.66 -10.98
N PHE A 6 54.64 6.58 -11.36
CA PHE A 6 54.00 6.95 -12.65
C PHE A 6 52.74 6.07 -12.83
N ILE A 7 51.57 6.49 -12.33
CA ILE A 7 50.64 7.48 -12.91
C ILE A 7 49.82 6.90 -14.08
N THR A 8 48.49 7.04 -13.94
CA THR A 8 47.42 6.99 -14.97
C THR A 8 47.17 5.70 -15.74
N THR A 9 46.08 5.00 -15.38
CA THR A 9 45.10 4.46 -16.35
C THR A 9 43.76 4.40 -15.60
N ILE A 10 42.94 5.46 -15.70
CA ILE A 10 41.64 5.46 -16.43
C ILE A 10 40.59 4.59 -15.70
N LEU A 11 39.69 5.14 -14.88
CA LEU A 11 38.48 5.92 -15.18
C LEU A 11 37.51 5.23 -16.16
N LEU A 12 36.22 5.17 -15.74
CA LEU A 12 35.02 4.60 -16.40
C LEU A 12 34.93 3.06 -16.31
N PHE A 13 33.94 2.45 -15.64
CA PHE A 13 32.51 2.68 -15.82
C PHE A 13 31.75 2.61 -14.48
N ALA A 14 31.26 3.76 -14.01
CA ALA A 14 30.19 3.82 -13.05
C ALA A 14 28.86 3.88 -13.82
N THR A 15 28.14 2.76 -13.90
CA THR A 15 26.68 2.71 -13.98
C THR A 15 26.23 1.30 -13.59
N ALA A 16 26.32 0.95 -12.31
CA ALA A 16 25.44 -0.07 -11.77
C ALA A 16 24.03 0.52 -11.87
N ALA A 17 23.28 0.09 -12.90
CA ALA A 17 21.88 0.41 -13.06
C ALA A 17 21.16 -0.05 -11.80
N ILE A 18 20.84 0.89 -10.91
CA ILE A 18 19.83 0.69 -9.88
C ILE A 18 18.50 0.71 -10.63
N SER A 19 18.18 -0.41 -11.28
CA SER A 19 16.80 -0.70 -11.65
C SER A 19 16.04 -0.79 -10.35
N GLN A 20 15.22 0.22 -10.08
CA GLN A 20 14.30 0.21 -8.97
C GLN A 20 13.32 -0.94 -9.22
N ASP A 21 13.56 -2.08 -8.58
CA ASP A 21 12.51 -3.04 -8.32
C ASP A 21 11.55 -2.36 -7.35
N MET A 22 10.69 -1.49 -7.88
CA MET A 22 9.44 -1.14 -7.22
C MET A 22 8.62 -2.42 -7.21
N LYS A 23 8.97 -3.30 -6.26
CA LYS A 23 8.14 -4.43 -5.87
C LYS A 23 6.85 -3.79 -5.40
N ALA A 24 5.91 -3.61 -6.34
CA ALA A 24 4.52 -3.35 -6.04
C ALA A 24 4.18 -4.42 -5.02
N SER A 25 4.06 -3.99 -3.76
CA SER A 25 3.89 -4.89 -2.64
C SER A 25 2.51 -5.51 -2.84
N HIS A 26 2.49 -6.60 -3.61
CA HIS A 26 1.36 -7.50 -3.70
C HIS A 26 1.31 -8.16 -2.34
N ASN A 27 0.73 -7.44 -1.38
CA ASN A 27 0.29 -7.99 -0.13
C ASN A 27 -0.80 -9.00 -0.51
N THR A 28 -0.39 -10.24 -0.75
CA THR A 28 -1.22 -11.35 -1.23
C THR A 28 -1.96 -12.04 -0.09
N ASP A 29 -1.77 -11.58 1.15
CA ASP A 29 -2.54 -12.04 2.29
C ASP A 29 -3.89 -11.29 2.35
N ASP A 30 -4.79 -11.65 1.44
CA ASP A 30 -6.18 -11.14 1.42
C ASP A 30 -7.04 -11.79 2.53
N SER A 31 -6.48 -12.73 3.30
CA SER A 31 -7.16 -13.47 4.37
C SER A 31 -7.71 -12.57 5.48
N LYS A 32 -7.16 -11.37 5.64
CA LYS A 32 -7.60 -10.36 6.62
C LYS A 32 -8.43 -9.24 6.02
N ILE A 33 -8.84 -9.33 4.77
CA ILE A 33 -9.65 -8.29 4.13
C ILE A 33 -11.13 -8.54 4.40
N ALA A 34 -11.76 -7.60 5.10
CA ALA A 34 -13.18 -7.63 5.35
C ALA A 34 -13.98 -7.45 4.05
N LEU A 35 -15.14 -8.11 3.97
CA LEU A 35 -16.10 -7.96 2.89
C LEU A 35 -15.50 -8.13 1.49
N GLN A 36 -14.46 -8.95 1.36
CA GLN A 36 -13.74 -9.13 0.09
C GLN A 36 -13.26 -7.79 -0.50
N GLY A 37 -12.99 -6.79 0.33
CA GLY A 37 -12.51 -5.46 -0.07
C GLY A 37 -13.59 -4.51 -0.58
N TYR A 38 -14.86 -4.82 -0.36
CA TYR A 38 -15.97 -3.90 -0.60
C TYR A 38 -16.19 -2.99 0.61
N SER A 39 -16.68 -1.77 0.34
CA SER A 39 -16.92 -0.77 1.37
C SER A 39 -18.16 -1.09 2.21
N PRO A 40 -18.04 -1.28 3.54
CA PRO A 40 -19.19 -1.44 4.41
C PRO A 40 -20.06 -0.18 4.46
N VAL A 41 -19.47 1.00 4.25
CA VAL A 41 -20.19 2.28 4.22
C VAL A 41 -21.06 2.38 2.97
N SER A 42 -20.55 1.97 1.80
CA SER A 42 -21.36 1.90 0.59
C SER A 42 -22.51 0.92 0.72
N TYR A 43 -22.28 -0.24 1.35
CA TYR A 43 -23.35 -1.20 1.60
C TYR A 43 -24.45 -0.61 2.48
N LEU A 44 -24.09 -0.01 3.62
CA LEU A 44 -25.07 0.43 4.59
C LEU A 44 -25.74 1.76 4.21
N ASP A 45 -24.98 2.76 3.81
CA ASP A 45 -25.50 4.12 3.58
C ASP A 45 -26.04 4.29 2.14
N LEU A 46 -25.53 3.54 1.16
CA LEU A 46 -25.93 3.66 -0.25
C LEU A 46 -26.68 2.43 -0.79
N GLY A 47 -26.69 1.29 -0.07
CA GLY A 47 -27.34 0.06 -0.52
C GLY A 47 -26.67 -0.60 -1.72
N ILE A 48 -25.41 -0.26 -2.03
CA ILE A 48 -24.71 -0.76 -3.22
C ILE A 48 -23.33 -1.33 -2.88
N ALA A 49 -22.95 -2.39 -3.59
CA ALA A 49 -21.62 -2.98 -3.50
C ALA A 49 -20.61 -2.14 -4.28
N GLN A 50 -19.73 -1.42 -3.57
CA GLN A 50 -18.62 -0.69 -4.19
C GLN A 50 -17.29 -1.21 -3.67
N LYS A 51 -16.37 -1.52 -4.59
CA LYS A 51 -15.02 -1.96 -4.23
C LYS A 51 -14.25 -0.78 -3.64
N GLY A 52 -13.68 -0.96 -2.46
CA GLY A 52 -12.86 0.06 -1.84
C GLY A 52 -11.46 0.12 -2.45
N LEU A 53 -10.77 1.25 -2.23
CA LEU A 53 -9.42 1.51 -2.70
C LEU A 53 -8.42 1.16 -1.59
N LYS A 54 -7.27 0.58 -1.97
CA LYS A 54 -6.20 0.24 -1.01
C LYS A 54 -5.64 1.47 -0.28
N GLU A 55 -5.75 2.65 -0.90
CA GLU A 55 -5.38 3.96 -0.36
C GLU A 55 -6.31 4.40 0.78
N HIS A 56 -7.57 3.98 0.72
CA HIS A 56 -8.60 4.30 1.72
C HIS A 56 -8.94 3.04 2.50
N LYS A 57 -8.14 2.76 3.52
CA LYS A 57 -8.33 1.60 4.39
C LYS A 57 -8.31 1.96 5.87
N ALA A 58 -8.98 1.14 6.67
CA ALA A 58 -8.92 1.15 8.13
C ALA A 58 -8.85 -0.30 8.63
N THR A 59 -8.21 -0.50 9.78
CA THR A 59 -8.15 -1.80 10.43
C THR A 59 -9.01 -1.76 11.69
N TYR A 60 -9.91 -2.72 11.83
CA TYR A 60 -10.77 -2.88 13.00
C TYR A 60 -10.93 -4.38 13.29
N ASP A 61 -10.79 -4.76 14.55
CA ASP A 61 -10.86 -6.16 15.00
C ASP A 61 -9.96 -7.13 14.19
N GLY A 62 -8.75 -6.67 13.86
CA GLY A 62 -7.78 -7.47 13.08
C GLY A 62 -8.10 -7.61 11.59
N LEU A 63 -9.24 -7.09 11.12
CA LEU A 63 -9.63 -7.08 9.72
C LEU A 63 -9.37 -5.71 9.08
N THR A 64 -9.01 -5.74 7.79
CA THR A 64 -8.79 -4.56 6.96
C THR A 64 -10.05 -4.28 6.14
N TYR A 65 -10.62 -3.10 6.33
CA TYR A 65 -11.76 -2.58 5.58
C TYR A 65 -11.27 -1.57 4.54
N TYR A 66 -11.83 -1.65 3.33
CA TYR A 66 -11.54 -0.70 2.25
C TYR A 66 -12.74 0.20 1.98
N PHE A 67 -12.48 1.42 1.53
CA PHE A 67 -13.48 2.46 1.30
C PHE A 67 -13.30 3.10 -0.06
N THR A 68 -14.34 3.70 -0.64
CA THR A 68 -14.23 4.36 -1.95
C THR A 68 -13.48 5.68 -1.88
N ASP A 69 -13.49 6.33 -0.71
CA ASP A 69 -12.92 7.64 -0.47
C ASP A 69 -12.58 7.85 1.02
N GLU A 70 -11.91 8.95 1.33
CA GLU A 70 -11.53 9.32 2.70
C GLU A 70 -12.75 9.63 3.59
N GLY A 71 -13.85 10.13 3.03
CA GLY A 71 -15.07 10.45 3.76
C GLY A 71 -15.72 9.19 4.33
N GLN A 72 -15.84 8.14 3.52
CA GLN A 72 -16.30 6.84 3.98
C GLN A 72 -15.39 6.23 5.04
N LYS A 73 -14.06 6.28 4.85
CA LYS A 73 -13.11 5.83 5.87
C LYS A 73 -13.34 6.56 7.20
N LYS A 74 -13.51 7.89 7.18
CA LYS A 74 -13.77 8.69 8.37
C LYS A 74 -15.10 8.31 9.03
N ALA A 75 -16.16 8.09 8.25
CA ALA A 75 -17.46 7.64 8.76
C ALA A 75 -17.35 6.29 9.49
N PHE A 76 -16.63 5.34 8.90
CA PHE A 76 -16.38 4.04 9.52
C PHE A 76 -15.58 4.18 10.82
N VAL A 77 -14.44 4.89 10.79
CA VAL A 77 -13.59 5.06 11.99
C VAL A 77 -14.33 5.76 13.13
N ALA A 78 -15.25 6.67 12.83
CA ALA A 78 -16.03 7.37 13.84
C ALA A 78 -17.03 6.45 14.56
N LYS A 79 -17.63 5.48 13.86
CA LYS A 79 -18.63 4.55 14.41
C LYS A 79 -18.55 3.17 13.72
N PRO A 80 -17.50 2.38 13.96
CA PRO A 80 -17.27 1.14 13.21
C PRO A 80 -18.40 0.14 13.43
N GLU A 81 -18.90 0.02 14.67
CA GLU A 81 -20.00 -0.89 15.06
C GLU A 81 -21.29 -0.69 14.23
N LYS A 82 -21.55 0.52 13.71
CA LYS A 82 -22.70 0.77 12.83
C LYS A 82 -22.59 0.01 11.51
N TYR A 83 -21.37 -0.16 11.01
CA TYR A 83 -21.05 -0.63 9.67
C TYR A 83 -20.60 -2.09 9.62
N LEU A 84 -20.56 -2.75 10.77
CA LEU A 84 -20.29 -4.18 10.84
C LEU A 84 -21.59 -4.95 10.49
N PRO A 85 -21.48 -6.09 9.80
CA PRO A 85 -22.62 -6.99 9.58
C PRO A 85 -23.12 -7.64 10.88
#